data_AF-A0A1W1UYR2-F1
#
_entry.id   AF-A0A1W1UYR2-F1
#
_cell.length_a   1.000
_cell.length_b   1.000
_cell.length_c   1.000
_cell.angle_alpha   90.00
_cell.angle_beta   90.00
_cell.angle_gamma   90.00
#
_symmetry.space_group_name_H-M   'P 1'
#
loop_
_entity.id
_entity.type
_entity.pdbx_description
1 polymer ?
#
loop_
_entity_poly.entity_id
_entity_poly.type
_entity_poly.pdbx_seq_one_letter_code
_entity_poly.pdbx_strand_id
1 'polypeptide(L)'
;MPGFPATLHHVQTFVLTAALSLLSLGTPVHALGLPGNSPLSSLATQGLFRAMSQQITRPGAAATSKPQPLAISAFKPAENRMLPARMAGAQPGLDGAQKKEMEAVYVQLLNSYDSLMDNNDEARLKNNVAGAVMYALMISHYVLSGEELSAQQQDGLLDSINRALFSTPAFKSMTDAHKQELYEALILNANMALALQEEGPQDQDREADAQDLAGTLFTQLIGRDHSKVQFTATGLRLY
;
A
#
# COMPACT_ATOMS: atom_id res chain seq x y z
N MET A 1 23.04 1.43 -8.80
CA MET A 1 22.21 1.17 -7.61
C MET A 1 21.84 -0.29 -7.67
N PRO A 2 22.01 -1.08 -6.60
CA PRO A 2 21.46 -2.43 -6.57
C PRO A 2 19.93 -2.27 -6.64
N GLY A 3 19.31 -2.84 -7.67
CA GLY A 3 17.86 -2.82 -7.84
C GLY A 3 17.20 -3.83 -6.92
N PHE A 4 15.93 -3.59 -6.57
CA PHE A 4 15.07 -4.46 -5.76
C PHE A 4 15.19 -5.94 -6.18
N PRO A 5 15.78 -6.82 -5.36
CA PRO A 5 15.77 -8.26 -5.58
C PRO A 5 14.71 -8.93 -4.68
N ALA A 6 13.51 -8.34 -4.58
CA ALA A 6 12.42 -8.98 -3.84
C ALA A 6 11.57 -9.78 -4.84
N THR A 7 11.58 -11.10 -4.71
CA THR A 7 10.49 -11.92 -5.26
C THR A 7 9.35 -11.90 -4.24
N LEU A 8 8.10 -11.68 -4.66
CA LEU A 8 6.93 -11.63 -3.76
C LEU A 8 6.79 -12.91 -2.92
N HIS A 9 7.39 -14.01 -3.34
CA HIS A 9 7.45 -15.27 -2.59
C HIS A 9 7.86 -15.13 -1.11
N HIS A 10 8.74 -14.18 -0.77
CA HIS A 10 9.12 -13.96 0.63
C HIS A 10 8.05 -13.17 1.41
N VAL A 11 7.28 -12.33 0.72
CA VAL A 11 6.15 -11.56 1.30
C VAL A 11 4.98 -12.50 1.63
N GLN A 12 4.68 -13.42 0.72
CA GLN A 12 3.56 -14.39 0.83
C GLN A 12 3.63 -15.20 2.12
N THR A 13 4.82 -15.70 2.48
CA THR A 13 5.00 -16.57 3.67
C THR A 13 4.65 -15.85 4.98
N PHE A 14 5.01 -14.57 5.12
CA PHE A 14 4.73 -13.81 6.34
C PHE A 14 3.27 -13.36 6.42
N VAL A 15 2.68 -12.94 5.30
CA VAL A 15 1.28 -12.49 5.24
C VAL A 15 0.30 -13.64 5.48
N LEU A 16 0.61 -14.86 5.01
CA LEU A 16 -0.23 -16.05 5.24
C LEU A 16 -0.50 -16.31 6.73
N THR A 17 0.52 -16.16 7.59
CA THR A 17 0.38 -16.46 9.02
C THR A 17 -0.61 -15.50 9.70
N ALA A 18 -0.64 -14.24 9.26
CA ALA A 18 -1.55 -13.22 9.76
C ALA A 18 -2.97 -13.38 9.17
N ALA A 19 -3.09 -13.75 7.89
CA ALA A 19 -4.35 -13.98 7.19
C ALA A 19 -5.18 -15.11 7.83
N LEU A 20 -4.53 -16.25 8.10
CA LEU A 20 -5.15 -17.41 8.78
C LEU A 20 -5.76 -17.05 10.15
N SER A 21 -5.23 -16.03 10.83
CA SER A 21 -5.75 -15.57 12.12
C SER A 21 -6.99 -14.66 12.00
N LEU A 22 -7.25 -14.06 10.83
CA LEU A 22 -8.45 -13.24 10.62
C LEU A 22 -9.68 -14.11 10.37
N LEU A 23 -9.50 -15.30 9.81
CA LEU A 23 -10.58 -16.23 9.49
C LEU A 23 -11.19 -16.93 10.71
N SER A 24 -10.38 -17.17 11.76
CA SER A 24 -10.88 -17.75 13.02
C SER A 24 -11.90 -16.86 13.73
N LEU A 25 -11.91 -15.56 13.42
CA LEU A 25 -12.83 -14.58 14.00
C LEU A 25 -14.24 -14.65 13.40
N GLY A 26 -14.46 -15.44 12.34
CA GLY A 26 -15.77 -15.57 11.67
C GLY A 26 -16.27 -14.26 11.06
N THR A 27 -15.38 -13.29 10.85
CA THR A 27 -15.72 -11.98 10.29
C THR A 27 -15.96 -12.12 8.79
N PRO A 28 -17.11 -11.63 8.27
CA PRO A 28 -17.32 -11.58 6.83
C PRO A 28 -16.25 -10.68 6.20
N VAL A 29 -15.79 -11.03 5.01
CA VAL A 29 -14.69 -10.34 4.29
C VAL A 29 -15.00 -8.87 4.07
N HIS A 30 -16.27 -8.54 3.84
CA HIS A 30 -16.74 -7.16 3.73
C HIS A 30 -16.55 -6.33 5.02
N ALA A 31 -16.37 -6.97 6.19
CA ALA A 31 -15.95 -6.31 7.43
C ALA A 31 -14.42 -6.16 7.54
N LEU A 32 -13.63 -6.94 6.79
CA LEU A 32 -12.19 -6.74 6.63
C LEU A 32 -11.87 -5.63 5.63
N GLY A 33 -12.80 -5.36 4.70
CA GLY A 33 -12.81 -4.18 3.86
C GLY A 33 -12.73 -2.88 4.67
N LEU A 34 -12.18 -1.84 4.06
CA LEU A 34 -12.01 -0.54 4.71
C LEU A 34 -13.34 -0.10 5.33
N PRO A 35 -13.41 0.13 6.66
CA PRO A 35 -14.57 0.83 7.21
C PRO A 35 -14.70 2.16 6.46
N GLY A 36 -15.92 2.68 6.32
CA GLY A 36 -16.16 3.99 5.69
C GLY A 36 -15.33 5.15 6.27
N ASN A 37 -14.64 4.91 7.40
CA ASN A 37 -13.73 5.79 8.12
C ASN A 37 -12.23 5.55 7.84
N SER A 38 -11.87 4.83 6.77
CA SER A 38 -10.46 4.70 6.36
C SER A 38 -9.84 6.07 6.03
N PRO A 39 -8.58 6.34 6.43
CA PRO A 39 -7.90 7.57 6.01
C PRO A 39 -7.79 7.70 4.48
N LEU A 40 -7.82 6.58 3.74
CA LEU A 40 -7.78 6.56 2.27
C LEU A 40 -9.09 7.05 1.64
N SER A 41 -10.24 6.89 2.33
CA SER A 41 -11.53 7.39 1.84
C SER A 41 -11.77 8.86 2.18
N SER A 42 -10.91 9.49 2.99
CA SER A 42 -11.07 10.90 3.34
C SER A 42 -10.91 11.81 2.12
N LEU A 43 -11.71 12.88 2.04
CA LEU A 43 -11.65 13.86 0.95
C LEU A 43 -10.25 14.48 0.80
N ALA A 44 -9.53 14.66 1.91
CA ALA A 44 -8.17 15.18 1.90
C ALA A 44 -7.20 14.21 1.20
N THR A 45 -7.25 12.92 1.55
CA THR A 45 -6.42 11.88 0.93
C THR A 45 -6.79 11.64 -0.54
N GLN A 46 -8.09 11.64 -0.88
CA GLN A 46 -8.53 11.55 -2.27
C GLN A 46 -8.04 12.75 -3.10
N GLY A 47 -8.06 13.96 -2.52
CA GLY A 47 -7.51 15.16 -3.15
C GLY A 47 -6.00 15.06 -3.36
N LEU A 48 -5.28 14.53 -2.37
CA LEU A 48 -3.85 14.24 -2.45
C LEU A 48 -3.55 13.25 -3.59
N PHE A 49 -4.22 12.10 -3.63
CA PHE A 49 -3.97 11.10 -4.67
C PHE A 49 -4.33 11.59 -6.06
N ARG A 50 -5.40 12.37 -6.20
CA ARG A 50 -5.73 13.02 -7.47
C ARG A 50 -4.63 13.98 -7.93
N ALA A 51 -4.09 14.79 -7.03
CA ALA A 51 -2.99 15.71 -7.36
C ALA A 51 -1.71 14.95 -7.71
N MET A 52 -1.41 13.88 -6.96
CA MET A 52 -0.28 12.99 -7.20
C MET A 52 -0.41 12.29 -8.55
N SER A 53 -1.56 11.69 -8.85
CA SER A 53 -1.78 10.95 -10.09
C SER A 53 -1.62 11.85 -11.30
N GLN A 54 -2.15 13.08 -11.27
CA GLN A 54 -1.95 14.07 -12.33
C GLN A 54 -0.46 14.36 -12.62
N GLN A 55 0.42 14.28 -11.61
CA GLN A 55 1.86 14.44 -11.81
C GLN A 55 2.53 13.16 -12.31
N ILE A 56 2.16 12.00 -11.78
CA ILE A 56 2.72 10.71 -12.23
C ILE A 56 2.40 10.48 -13.72
N THR A 57 1.21 10.90 -14.15
CA THR A 57 0.71 10.63 -15.50
C THR A 57 1.06 11.71 -16.52
N ARG A 58 1.83 12.73 -16.11
CA ARG A 58 2.19 13.86 -16.97
C ARG A 58 3.27 13.43 -17.99
N PRO A 59 3.02 13.55 -19.31
CA PRO A 59 4.01 13.21 -20.32
C PRO A 59 5.31 14.01 -20.12
N GLY A 60 6.45 13.32 -20.09
CA GLY A 60 7.77 13.94 -19.97
C GLY A 60 8.24 14.27 -18.54
N ALA A 61 7.43 14.00 -17.50
CA ALA A 61 7.83 14.25 -16.11
C ALA A 61 9.08 13.46 -15.67
N ALA A 62 9.28 12.25 -16.22
CA ALA A 62 10.35 11.34 -15.82
C ALA A 62 11.64 11.45 -16.64
N ALA A 63 11.63 12.04 -17.85
CA ALA A 63 12.73 11.89 -18.80
C ALA A 63 13.90 12.88 -18.63
N THR A 64 13.74 13.94 -17.84
CA THR A 64 14.73 15.05 -17.83
C THR A 64 15.01 15.68 -16.46
N SER A 65 14.40 15.21 -15.38
CA SER A 65 14.56 15.81 -14.05
C SER A 65 15.43 14.96 -13.14
N LYS A 66 16.33 15.61 -12.38
CA LYS A 66 17.19 14.95 -11.38
C LYS A 66 16.31 14.20 -10.35
N PRO A 67 16.69 12.97 -9.93
CA PRO A 67 15.97 12.24 -8.89
C PRO A 67 15.77 13.10 -7.64
N GLN A 68 14.55 13.07 -7.09
CA GLN A 68 14.25 13.82 -5.87
C GLN A 68 14.73 13.04 -4.65
N PRO A 69 15.23 13.72 -3.58
CA PRO A 69 15.60 13.05 -2.34
C PRO A 69 14.43 12.27 -1.72
N LEU A 70 14.65 11.02 -1.32
CA LEU A 70 13.61 10.24 -0.62
C LEU A 70 13.22 10.82 0.76
N ALA A 71 14.07 11.67 1.34
CA ALA A 71 13.77 12.34 2.60
C ALA A 71 12.49 13.20 2.56
N ILE A 72 12.03 13.61 1.37
CA ILE A 72 10.78 14.38 1.20
C ILE A 72 9.56 13.56 1.65
N SER A 73 9.58 12.25 1.37
CA SER A 73 8.48 11.32 1.66
C SER A 73 8.67 10.55 2.96
N ALA A 74 9.80 10.72 3.64
CA ALA A 74 10.04 10.20 4.98
C ALA A 74 9.23 10.97 6.05
N PHE A 75 9.00 10.30 7.18
CA PHE A 75 8.42 10.88 8.39
C PHE A 75 9.09 10.32 9.63
N LYS A 76 9.01 11.05 10.75
CA LYS A 76 9.39 10.51 12.06
C LYS A 76 8.21 9.72 12.64
N PRO A 77 8.35 8.40 12.88
CA PRO A 77 7.25 7.63 13.47
C PRO A 77 6.99 8.09 14.91
N ALA A 78 5.72 8.08 15.30
CA ALA A 78 5.32 8.14 16.70
C ALA A 78 5.76 6.87 17.44
N GLU A 79 5.76 6.92 18.78
CA GLU A 79 6.11 5.77 19.61
C GLU A 79 5.20 4.56 19.36
N ASN A 80 3.94 4.81 19.00
CA ASN A 80 2.94 3.78 18.73
C ASN A 80 2.37 3.91 17.31
N ARG A 81 1.99 2.76 16.73
CA ARG A 81 1.17 2.71 15.51
C ARG A 81 -0.20 3.31 15.78
N MET A 82 -0.77 4.00 14.79
CA MET A 82 -1.99 4.78 14.99
C MET A 82 -3.24 4.04 14.49
N LEU A 83 -3.13 3.34 13.37
CA LEU A 83 -4.26 2.72 12.71
C LEU A 83 -4.70 1.35 13.23
N PRO A 84 -3.82 0.44 13.68
CA PRO A 84 -4.25 -0.88 14.15
C PRO A 84 -5.38 -0.82 15.18
N ALA A 85 -5.17 -0.09 16.28
CA ALA A 85 -6.18 0.06 17.34
C ALA A 85 -7.45 0.77 16.84
N ARG A 86 -7.30 1.78 15.97
CA ARG A 86 -8.43 2.55 15.45
C ARG A 86 -9.31 1.71 14.52
N MET A 87 -8.70 1.00 13.58
CA MET A 87 -9.40 0.11 12.66
C MET A 87 -10.07 -1.01 13.43
N ALA A 88 -9.38 -1.58 14.44
CA ALA A 88 -9.97 -2.61 15.25
C ALA A 88 -11.15 -2.14 16.09
N GLY A 89 -11.00 -0.98 16.74
CA GLY A 89 -12.05 -0.34 17.51
C GLY A 89 -13.31 -0.02 16.70
N ALA A 90 -13.13 0.32 15.42
CA ALA A 90 -14.20 0.71 14.51
C ALA A 90 -15.04 -0.45 13.97
N GLN A 91 -14.61 -1.71 14.13
CA GLN A 91 -15.38 -2.83 13.61
C GLN A 91 -16.65 -3.10 14.42
N PRO A 92 -17.83 -3.11 13.77
CA PRO A 92 -19.08 -3.44 14.43
C PRO A 92 -19.16 -4.94 14.71
N GLY A 93 -19.89 -5.31 15.76
CA GLY A 93 -20.17 -6.72 16.09
C GLY A 93 -19.03 -7.47 16.80
N LEU A 94 -17.82 -6.90 16.88
CA LEU A 94 -16.71 -7.50 17.63
C LEU A 94 -16.74 -7.09 19.10
N ASP A 95 -16.46 -8.05 19.98
CA ASP A 95 -16.23 -7.80 21.40
C ASP A 95 -14.80 -7.28 21.67
N GLY A 96 -14.50 -6.98 22.93
CA GLY A 96 -13.20 -6.42 23.33
C GLY A 96 -12.02 -7.37 23.10
N ALA A 97 -12.22 -8.69 23.16
CA ALA A 97 -11.16 -9.66 22.91
C ALA A 97 -10.90 -9.79 21.41
N GLN A 98 -11.95 -9.91 20.61
CA GLN A 98 -11.87 -9.97 19.14
C GLN A 98 -11.23 -8.70 18.56
N LYS A 99 -11.56 -7.52 19.10
CA LYS A 99 -10.92 -6.26 18.69
C LYS A 99 -9.42 -6.26 18.98
N LYS A 100 -8.98 -6.77 20.13
CA LYS A 100 -7.55 -6.86 20.45
C LYS A 100 -6.81 -7.84 19.55
N GLU A 101 -7.43 -8.98 19.25
CA GLU A 101 -6.86 -9.96 18.33
C GLU A 101 -6.69 -9.36 16.93
N MET A 102 -7.70 -8.66 16.43
CA MET A 102 -7.63 -8.01 15.13
C MET A 102 -6.65 -6.82 15.10
N GLU A 103 -6.53 -6.06 16.18
CA GLU A 103 -5.47 -5.05 16.33
C GLU A 103 -4.08 -5.71 16.22
N ALA A 104 -3.86 -6.84 16.91
CA ALA A 104 -2.60 -7.56 16.86
C ALA A 104 -2.29 -8.06 15.43
N VAL A 105 -3.30 -8.51 14.68
CA VAL A 105 -3.13 -8.84 13.26
C VAL A 105 -2.69 -7.63 12.45
N TYR A 106 -3.35 -6.48 12.59
CA TYR A 106 -2.94 -5.27 11.86
C TYR A 106 -1.51 -4.84 12.19
N VAL A 107 -1.10 -4.94 13.47
CA VAL A 107 0.29 -4.71 13.88
C VAL A 107 1.24 -5.69 13.18
N GLN A 108 0.88 -6.97 13.14
CA GLN A 108 1.71 -8.00 12.49
C GLN A 108 1.86 -7.77 10.99
N LEU A 109 0.81 -7.32 10.29
CA LEU A 109 0.89 -6.97 8.87
C LEU A 109 1.86 -5.79 8.62
N LEU A 110 1.83 -4.77 9.48
CA LEU A 110 2.78 -3.65 9.40
C LEU A 110 4.23 -4.09 9.69
N ASN A 111 4.43 -4.94 10.71
CA ASN A 111 5.75 -5.46 11.06
C ASN A 111 6.33 -6.36 9.95
N SER A 112 5.47 -7.08 9.23
CA SER A 112 5.86 -7.91 8.08
C SER A 112 6.42 -7.05 6.95
N TYR A 113 5.81 -5.90 6.67
CA TYR A 113 6.36 -4.92 5.72
C TYR A 113 7.71 -4.37 6.20
N ASP A 114 7.84 -3.97 7.47
CA ASP A 114 9.10 -3.44 7.98
C ASP A 114 10.23 -4.48 7.89
N SER A 115 9.92 -5.74 8.19
CA SER A 115 10.86 -6.87 8.05
C SER A 115 11.22 -7.14 6.59
N LEU A 116 10.25 -7.00 5.68
CA LEU A 116 10.51 -7.08 4.23
C LEU A 116 11.51 -6.02 3.79
N MET A 117 11.37 -4.78 4.27
CA MET A 117 12.30 -3.70 3.93
C MET A 117 13.70 -3.97 4.50
N ASP A 118 13.80 -4.49 5.72
CA ASP A 118 15.09 -4.84 6.32
C ASP A 118 15.77 -6.00 5.55
N ASN A 119 15.02 -7.05 5.19
CA ASN A 119 15.54 -8.23 4.51
C ASN A 119 15.99 -7.98 3.06
N ASN A 120 15.52 -6.88 2.43
CA ASN A 120 15.87 -6.52 1.05
C ASN A 120 16.86 -5.35 0.97
N ASP A 121 17.52 -4.97 2.06
CA ASP A 121 18.42 -3.81 2.13
C ASP A 121 17.73 -2.48 1.75
N GLU A 122 16.40 -2.39 1.95
CA GLU A 122 15.56 -1.26 1.58
C GLU A 122 15.04 -0.51 2.82
N ALA A 123 15.82 -0.52 3.92
CA ALA A 123 15.49 0.16 5.17
C ALA A 123 15.17 1.66 5.00
N ARG A 124 15.65 2.30 3.92
CA ARG A 124 15.32 3.69 3.54
C ARG A 124 13.83 3.91 3.22
N LEU A 125 13.09 2.84 2.92
CA LEU A 125 11.66 2.86 2.61
C LEU A 125 10.77 2.57 3.83
N LYS A 126 11.38 2.25 4.98
CA LYS A 126 10.69 2.22 6.27
C LYS A 126 10.30 3.66 6.64
N ASN A 127 9.08 3.82 7.14
CA ASN A 127 8.53 5.14 7.48
C ASN A 127 8.63 6.15 6.32
N ASN A 128 8.37 5.67 5.11
CA ASN A 128 8.41 6.46 3.89
C ASN A 128 7.12 6.27 3.08
N VAL A 129 6.38 7.36 2.86
CA VAL A 129 5.10 7.30 2.13
C VAL A 129 5.29 6.91 0.66
N ALA A 130 6.38 7.33 0.01
CA ALA A 130 6.64 6.92 -1.37
C ALA A 130 6.87 5.41 -1.46
N GLY A 131 7.58 4.83 -0.50
CA GLY A 131 7.75 3.38 -0.36
C GLY A 131 6.41 2.66 -0.17
N ALA A 132 5.54 3.16 0.72
CA ALA A 132 4.22 2.56 0.93
C ALA A 132 3.29 2.68 -0.29
N VAL A 133 3.31 3.80 -1.02
CA VAL A 133 2.56 3.95 -2.28
C VAL A 133 3.08 2.99 -3.34
N MET A 134 4.41 2.87 -3.48
CA MET A 134 5.02 1.93 -4.41
C MET A 134 4.60 0.50 -4.09
N TYR A 135 4.70 0.10 -2.81
CA TYR A 135 4.29 -1.21 -2.34
C TYR A 135 2.82 -1.49 -2.63
N ALA A 136 1.92 -0.56 -2.31
CA ALA A 136 0.50 -0.69 -2.61
C ALA A 136 0.21 -0.90 -4.09
N LEU A 137 0.91 -0.18 -4.99
CA LEU A 137 0.76 -0.34 -6.43
C LEU A 137 1.35 -1.67 -6.94
N MET A 138 2.48 -2.10 -6.40
CA MET A 138 3.11 -3.38 -6.75
C MET A 138 2.22 -4.56 -6.35
N ILE A 139 1.72 -4.57 -5.12
CA ILE A 139 0.82 -5.63 -4.65
C ILE A 139 -0.48 -5.61 -5.45
N SER A 140 -1.06 -4.43 -5.67
CA SER A 140 -2.29 -4.34 -6.47
C SER A 140 -2.06 -4.82 -7.90
N HIS A 141 -0.92 -4.50 -8.51
CA HIS A 141 -0.56 -5.01 -9.83
C HIS A 141 -0.47 -6.55 -9.81
N TYR A 142 0.27 -7.11 -8.86
CA TYR A 142 0.43 -8.55 -8.71
C TYR A 142 -0.90 -9.28 -8.53
N VAL A 143 -1.79 -8.79 -7.67
CA VAL A 143 -3.12 -9.39 -7.45
C VAL A 143 -3.98 -9.33 -8.72
N LEU A 144 -3.87 -8.26 -9.52
CA LEU A 144 -4.69 -8.05 -10.71
C LEU A 144 -4.15 -8.73 -11.99
N SER A 145 -2.84 -8.95 -12.10
CA SER A 145 -2.22 -9.54 -13.29
C SER A 145 -1.54 -10.89 -13.06
N GLY A 146 -1.22 -11.23 -11.81
CA GLY A 146 -0.33 -12.34 -11.46
C GLY A 146 1.15 -12.06 -11.76
N GLU A 147 1.51 -10.83 -12.18
CA GLU A 147 2.86 -10.48 -12.60
C GLU A 147 3.58 -9.60 -11.58
N GLU A 148 4.89 -9.79 -11.44
CA GLU A 148 5.75 -8.90 -10.65
C GLU A 148 6.35 -7.81 -11.52
N LEU A 149 6.58 -6.62 -10.97
CA LEU A 149 7.37 -5.59 -11.65
C LEU A 149 8.85 -5.96 -11.65
N SER A 150 9.52 -5.79 -12.79
CA SER A 150 11.00 -5.85 -12.85
C SER A 150 11.64 -4.77 -11.98
N ALA A 151 12.87 -4.99 -11.51
CA ALA A 151 13.62 -4.01 -10.71
C ALA A 151 13.68 -2.61 -11.36
N GLN A 152 13.82 -2.55 -12.68
CA GLN A 152 13.86 -1.29 -13.42
C GLN A 152 12.51 -0.56 -13.41
N GLN A 153 11.40 -1.31 -13.51
CA GLN A 153 10.06 -0.74 -13.37
C GLN A 153 9.80 -0.24 -11.95
N GLN A 154 10.28 -0.97 -10.93
CA GLN A 154 10.17 -0.55 -9.53
C GLN A 154 10.93 0.75 -9.27
N ASP A 155 12.18 0.87 -9.76
CA ASP A 155 12.97 2.10 -9.65
C ASP A 155 12.29 3.28 -10.37
N GLY A 156 11.81 3.08 -11.59
CA GLY A 156 11.10 4.10 -12.36
C GLY A 156 9.80 4.54 -11.69
N LEU A 157 9.08 3.60 -11.07
CA LEU A 157 7.86 3.85 -10.32
C LEU A 157 8.15 4.67 -9.06
N LEU A 158 9.12 4.26 -8.24
CA LEU A 158 9.51 4.97 -7.01
C LEU A 158 9.89 6.42 -7.29
N ASP A 159 10.71 6.63 -8.31
CA ASP A 159 11.18 7.96 -8.71
C ASP A 159 10.02 8.84 -9.19
N SER A 160 9.07 8.25 -9.92
CA SER A 160 7.85 8.94 -10.37
C SER A 160 6.92 9.32 -9.21
N ILE A 161 6.72 8.41 -8.25
CA ILE A 161 5.95 8.68 -7.02
C ILE A 161 6.63 9.78 -6.21
N ASN A 162 7.94 9.67 -5.97
CA ASN A 162 8.65 10.63 -5.13
C ASN A 162 8.66 12.03 -5.75
N ARG A 163 8.79 12.14 -7.08
CA ARG A 163 8.57 13.41 -7.81
C ARG A 163 7.17 13.95 -7.63
N ALA A 164 6.16 13.11 -7.82
CA ALA A 164 4.77 13.54 -7.71
C ALA A 164 4.45 14.06 -6.29
N LEU A 165 4.92 13.37 -5.26
CA LEU A 165 4.80 13.80 -3.87
C LEU A 165 5.55 15.12 -3.61
N PHE A 166 6.78 15.27 -4.14
CA PHE A 166 7.54 16.52 -4.05
C PHE A 166 6.83 17.69 -4.75
N SER A 167 6.14 17.43 -5.86
CA SER A 167 5.38 18.44 -6.60
C SER A 167 3.99 18.70 -6.03
N THR A 168 3.57 18.00 -4.96
CA THR A 168 2.23 18.14 -4.38
C THR A 168 2.28 18.95 -3.07
N PRO A 169 1.82 20.21 -3.07
CA PRO A 169 1.90 21.08 -1.89
C PRO A 169 1.20 20.50 -0.66
N ALA A 170 0.03 19.88 -0.85
CA ALA A 170 -0.74 19.26 0.23
C ALA A 170 0.07 18.19 0.97
N PHE A 171 0.85 17.39 0.25
CA PHE A 171 1.74 16.38 0.84
C PHE A 171 2.86 17.02 1.66
N LYS A 172 3.49 18.06 1.12
CA LYS A 172 4.59 18.77 1.79
C LYS A 172 4.14 19.44 3.09
N SER A 173 2.86 19.81 3.21
CA SER A 173 2.27 20.36 4.43
C SER A 173 1.82 19.31 5.44
N MET A 174 1.88 18.01 5.13
CA MET A 174 1.48 16.96 6.07
C MET A 174 2.45 16.88 7.24
N THR A 175 1.89 16.76 8.45
CA THR A 175 2.65 16.44 9.66
C THR A 175 3.14 14.99 9.58
N ASP A 176 4.14 14.67 10.40
CA ASP A 176 4.65 13.29 10.50
C ASP A 176 3.54 12.30 10.89
N ALA A 177 2.64 12.69 11.80
CA ALA A 177 1.49 11.87 12.21
C ALA A 177 0.55 11.55 11.04
N HIS A 178 0.20 12.54 10.20
CA HIS A 178 -0.64 12.30 9.04
C HIS A 178 0.08 11.45 7.97
N LYS A 179 1.40 11.63 7.81
CA LYS A 179 2.19 10.77 6.91
C LYS A 179 2.25 9.32 7.42
N GLN A 180 2.40 9.12 8.73
CA GLN A 180 2.36 7.81 9.35
C GLN A 180 1.01 7.13 9.15
N GLU A 181 -0.09 7.84 9.38
CA GLU A 181 -1.43 7.32 9.17
C GLU A 181 -1.65 6.90 7.70
N LEU A 182 -1.23 7.74 6.75
CA LEU A 182 -1.29 7.39 5.33
C LEU A 182 -0.44 6.17 4.98
N TYR A 183 0.80 6.11 5.49
CA TYR A 183 1.71 4.98 5.33
C TYR A 183 1.12 3.67 5.84
N GLU A 184 0.60 3.68 7.08
CA GLU A 184 0.00 2.50 7.69
C GLU A 184 -1.24 2.04 6.91
N ALA A 185 -2.08 2.98 6.45
CA ALA A 185 -3.27 2.65 5.69
C ALA A 185 -2.91 1.95 4.37
N LEU A 186 -1.94 2.47 3.63
CA LEU A 186 -1.50 1.89 2.35
C LEU A 186 -0.98 0.46 2.53
N ILE A 187 -0.12 0.23 3.52
CA ILE A 187 0.47 -1.08 3.78
C ILE A 187 -0.60 -2.08 4.24
N LEU A 188 -1.49 -1.68 5.14
CA LEU A 188 -2.57 -2.55 5.62
C LEU A 188 -3.49 -2.98 4.48
N ASN A 189 -3.86 -2.07 3.58
CA ASN A 189 -4.71 -2.40 2.44
C ASN A 189 -4.01 -3.32 1.44
N ALA A 190 -2.75 -3.04 1.12
CA ALA A 190 -1.95 -3.89 0.25
C ALA A 190 -1.83 -5.31 0.81
N ASN A 191 -1.46 -5.43 2.09
CA ASN A 191 -1.32 -6.73 2.73
C ASN A 191 -2.65 -7.48 2.88
N MET A 192 -3.77 -6.77 3.06
CA MET A 192 -5.10 -7.40 3.08
C MET A 192 -5.46 -7.97 1.71
N ALA A 193 -5.22 -7.23 0.62
CA ALA A 193 -5.45 -7.72 -0.74
C ALA A 193 -4.58 -8.96 -1.03
N LEU A 194 -3.31 -8.92 -0.62
CA LEU A 194 -2.41 -10.07 -0.78
C LEU A 194 -2.88 -11.27 0.06
N ALA A 195 -3.28 -11.06 1.31
CA ALA A 195 -3.82 -12.11 2.18
C ALA A 195 -5.02 -12.83 1.55
N LEU A 196 -5.97 -12.07 0.99
CA LEU A 196 -7.15 -12.61 0.31
C LEU A 196 -6.76 -13.38 -0.97
N GLN A 197 -5.79 -12.87 -1.73
CA GLN A 197 -5.31 -13.53 -2.96
C GLN A 197 -4.69 -14.91 -2.66
N GLU A 198 -3.94 -15.04 -1.57
CA GLU A 198 -3.32 -16.32 -1.15
C GLU A 198 -4.36 -17.37 -0.74
N GLU A 199 -5.55 -16.94 -0.30
CA GLU A 199 -6.67 -17.81 0.03
C GLU A 199 -7.53 -18.17 -1.19
N GLY A 200 -7.41 -17.41 -2.29
CA GLY A 200 -8.16 -17.61 -3.53
C GLY A 200 -8.22 -19.04 -4.07
N PRO A 201 -7.12 -19.83 -4.04
CA PRO A 201 -7.15 -21.24 -4.46
C PRO A 201 -8.08 -22.13 -3.62
N GLN A 202 -8.45 -21.70 -2.41
CA GLN A 202 -9.34 -22.43 -1.50
C GLN A 202 -10.77 -21.88 -1.51
N ASP A 203 -10.95 -20.61 -1.91
CA ASP A 203 -12.22 -19.91 -1.88
C ASP A 203 -12.27 -18.82 -2.99
N GLN A 204 -13.09 -19.03 -4.02
CA GLN A 204 -13.22 -18.11 -5.16
C GLN A 204 -13.76 -16.73 -4.75
N ASP A 205 -14.56 -16.65 -3.67
CA ASP A 205 -15.06 -15.37 -3.19
C ASP A 205 -13.91 -14.52 -2.63
N ARG A 206 -12.87 -15.15 -2.04
CA ARG A 206 -11.66 -14.46 -1.58
C ARG A 206 -10.83 -13.89 -2.71
N GLU A 207 -10.71 -14.63 -3.80
CA GLU A 207 -10.01 -14.13 -5.00
C GLU A 207 -10.74 -12.91 -5.58
N ALA A 208 -12.07 -12.95 -5.67
CA ALA A 208 -12.86 -11.82 -6.13
C ALA A 208 -12.72 -10.60 -5.21
N ASP A 209 -12.77 -10.79 -3.89
CA ASP A 209 -12.56 -9.72 -2.90
C ASP A 209 -11.13 -9.15 -2.96
N ALA A 210 -10.12 -10.00 -3.20
CA ALA A 210 -8.73 -9.57 -3.39
C ALA A 210 -8.60 -8.64 -4.59
N GLN A 211 -9.19 -9.06 -5.73
CA GLN A 211 -9.18 -8.28 -6.97
C GLN A 211 -9.96 -6.97 -6.84
N ASP A 212 -11.11 -6.96 -6.15
CA ASP A 212 -11.87 -5.72 -5.91
C ASP A 212 -11.10 -4.74 -5.03
N LEU A 213 -10.49 -5.23 -3.94
CA LEU A 213 -9.70 -4.39 -3.03
C LEU A 213 -8.45 -3.84 -3.74
N ALA A 214 -7.71 -4.68 -4.47
CA ALA A 214 -6.55 -4.27 -5.26
C ALA A 214 -6.93 -3.27 -6.36
N GLY A 215 -8.02 -3.54 -7.10
CA GLY A 215 -8.53 -2.66 -8.15
C GLY A 215 -8.96 -1.30 -7.60
N THR A 216 -9.66 -1.28 -6.47
CA THR A 216 -10.06 -0.06 -5.78
C THR A 216 -8.84 0.73 -5.30
N LEU A 217 -7.89 0.08 -4.62
CA LEU A 217 -6.67 0.73 -4.13
C LEU A 217 -5.84 1.31 -5.28
N PHE A 218 -5.66 0.54 -6.34
CA PHE A 218 -4.94 0.98 -7.55
C PHE A 218 -5.61 2.22 -8.17
N THR A 219 -6.93 2.17 -8.34
CA THR A 219 -7.72 3.26 -8.94
C THR A 219 -7.71 4.50 -8.06
N GLN A 220 -7.73 4.35 -6.73
CA GLN A 220 -7.61 5.48 -5.81
C GLN A 220 -6.25 6.18 -5.94
N LEU A 221 -5.16 5.41 -6.12
CA LEU A 221 -3.80 5.95 -6.20
C LEU A 221 -3.47 6.56 -7.57
N ILE A 222 -3.91 5.95 -8.66
CA ILE A 222 -3.59 6.37 -10.03
C ILE A 222 -4.73 7.16 -10.70
N GLY A 223 -5.95 7.08 -10.19
CA GLY A 223 -7.14 7.68 -10.82
C GLY A 223 -7.54 7.00 -12.13
N ARG A 224 -7.04 5.79 -12.39
CA ARG A 224 -7.30 4.97 -13.59
C ARG A 224 -7.31 3.49 -13.20
N ASP A 225 -8.09 2.71 -13.93
CA ASP A 225 -8.08 1.26 -13.82
C ASP A 225 -6.72 0.69 -14.21
N HIS A 226 -6.34 -0.43 -13.61
CA HIS A 226 -5.08 -1.13 -13.91
C HIS A 226 -4.89 -1.44 -15.40
N SER A 227 -5.97 -1.81 -16.10
CA SER A 227 -5.96 -2.08 -17.55
C SER A 227 -5.57 -0.87 -18.43
N LYS A 228 -5.53 0.33 -17.86
CA LYS A 228 -5.15 1.58 -18.54
C LYS A 228 -3.75 2.06 -18.18
N VAL A 229 -2.97 1.24 -17.49
CA VAL A 229 -1.63 1.58 -17.00
C VAL A 229 -0.62 0.53 -17.44
N GLN A 230 0.51 0.97 -17.98
CA GLN A 230 1.69 0.15 -18.17
C GLN A 230 2.84 0.69 -17.32
N PHE A 231 3.47 -0.20 -16.56
CA PHE A 231 4.71 0.09 -15.85
C PHE A 231 5.90 0.02 -16.82
N THR A 232 6.77 1.02 -16.78
CA THR A 232 7.96 1.13 -17.64
C THR A 232 9.20 1.40 -16.78
N ALA A 233 10.39 1.23 -17.36
CA ALA A 233 11.64 1.57 -16.69
C ALA A 233 11.77 3.05 -16.29
N THR A 234 10.89 3.92 -16.80
CA THR A 234 10.88 5.36 -16.50
C THR A 234 9.64 5.79 -15.72
N GLY A 235 8.81 4.86 -15.24
CA GLY A 235 7.60 5.16 -14.46
C GLY A 235 6.35 4.51 -15.02
N LEU A 236 5.33 5.32 -15.29
CA LEU A 236 4.03 4.84 -15.79
C LEU A 236 3.69 5.44 -17.15
N ARG A 237 3.03 4.64 -17.98
CA ARG A 237 2.36 5.07 -19.21
C ARG A 237 0.86 4.82 -19.10
N LEU A 238 0.07 5.82 -19.45
CA LEU A 238 -1.39 5.71 -19.51
C LEU A 238 -1.90 5.49 -20.94
N TYR A 239 -3.08 4.87 -21.04
CA TYR A 239 -3.85 4.67 -22.28
C TYR A 239 -5.29 5.17 -22.18
#